data_AF-A0A0D0MMJ9-F1
#
_entry.id   AF-A0A0D0MMJ9-F1
#
_cell.length_a   1.000
_cell.length_b   1.000
_cell.length_c   1.000
_cell.angle_alpha   90.00
_cell.angle_beta   90.00
_cell.angle_gamma   90.00
#
_symmetry.space_group_name_H-M   'P 1'
#
loop_
_entity.id
_entity.type
_entity.pdbx_description
1 polymer ?
#
loop_
_entity_poly.entity_id
_entity_poly.type
_entity_poly.pdbx_seq_one_letter_code
_entity_poly.pdbx_strand_id
1 'polypeptide(L)'
;MRAFAQTAPPVPVDAADCKAQEAVLERDMALARSRGQMLRRRELGEELAALQARCAALVPVQGRAARIEKLEQEIRTLRAELDRAEEQLRSLKSESP
;
A
#
# COMPACT_ATOMS: atom_id res chain seq x y z
N MET A 1 2.62 -42.77 -1.70
CA MET A 1 2.00 -41.78 -0.78
C MET A 1 2.36 -40.39 -1.26
N ARG A 2 1.37 -39.55 -1.63
CA ARG A 2 1.58 -38.14 -1.98
C ARG A 2 1.57 -37.32 -0.69
N ALA A 3 2.67 -36.64 -0.38
CA ALA A 3 2.70 -35.59 0.64
C ALA A 3 2.37 -34.27 -0.04
N PHE A 4 1.22 -33.69 0.32
CA PHE A 4 0.84 -32.35 -0.11
C PHE A 4 1.75 -31.34 0.60
N ALA A 5 2.58 -30.65 -0.17
CA ALA A 5 3.26 -29.45 0.30
C ALA A 5 2.17 -28.40 0.58
N GLN A 6 1.97 -28.11 1.86
CA GLN A 6 1.04 -27.09 2.31
C GLN A 6 1.55 -25.75 1.80
N THR A 7 0.86 -25.19 0.81
CA THR A 7 0.92 -23.77 0.48
C THR A 7 0.40 -23.01 1.70
N ALA A 8 1.31 -22.60 2.58
CA ALA A 8 0.97 -21.65 3.63
C ALA A 8 0.37 -20.40 2.95
N PRO A 9 -0.77 -19.88 3.44
CA PRO A 9 -1.34 -18.65 2.91
C PRO A 9 -0.30 -17.54 3.05
N PRO A 10 -0.15 -16.63 2.07
CA PRO A 10 0.74 -15.49 2.21
C PRO A 10 0.24 -14.66 3.39
N VAL A 11 0.96 -14.73 4.50
CA VAL A 11 0.72 -13.87 5.65
C VAL A 11 0.81 -12.43 5.11
N PRO A 12 -0.22 -11.59 5.29
CA PRO A 12 -0.16 -10.21 4.85
C PRO A 12 1.06 -9.59 5.51
N VAL A 13 2.05 -9.25 4.70
CA VAL A 13 3.29 -8.64 5.18
C VAL A 13 2.92 -7.21 5.50
N ASP A 14 2.84 -6.87 6.77
CA ASP A 14 2.61 -5.49 7.17
C ASP A 14 3.86 -4.66 6.84
N ALA A 15 3.71 -3.36 6.59
CA ALA A 15 4.84 -2.49 6.21
C ALA A 15 5.97 -2.49 7.26
N ALA A 16 5.66 -2.79 8.54
CA ALA A 16 6.64 -2.99 9.60
C ALA A 16 7.44 -4.30 9.46
N ASP A 17 6.79 -5.38 9.02
CA ASP A 17 7.43 -6.67 8.77
C ASP A 17 8.37 -6.63 7.56
N CYS A 18 8.05 -5.79 6.58
CA CYS A 18 8.91 -5.53 5.43
C CYS A 18 10.31 -5.05 5.82
N LYS A 19 10.41 -4.02 6.67
CA LYS A 19 11.71 -3.50 7.13
C LYS A 19 12.48 -4.51 7.97
N ALA A 20 11.78 -5.29 8.80
CA ALA A 20 12.43 -6.32 9.61
C ALA A 20 13.04 -7.43 8.73
N GLN A 21 12.33 -7.86 7.69
CA GLN A 21 12.79 -8.87 6.74
C GLN A 21 13.95 -8.36 5.86
N GLU A 22 13.91 -7.10 5.41
CA GLU A 22 15.04 -6.47 4.70
C GLU A 22 16.31 -6.49 5.56
N ALA A 23 16.22 -6.09 6.82
CA ALA A 23 17.35 -6.08 7.74
C ALA A 23 17.93 -7.48 8.02
N VAL A 24 17.10 -8.54 7.98
CA VAL A 24 17.58 -9.94 8.07
C VAL A 24 18.42 -10.29 6.83
N LEU A 25 17.89 -10.04 5.63
CA LEU A 25 18.57 -10.35 4.38
C LEU A 25 19.89 -9.59 4.24
N GLU A 26 19.94 -8.31 4.63
CA GLU A 26 21.16 -7.52 4.63
C GLU A 26 22.25 -8.08 5.57
N ARG A 27 21.86 -8.56 6.76
CA ARG A 27 22.78 -9.22 7.69
C ARG A 27 23.32 -10.53 7.11
N ASP A 28 22.47 -11.33 6.48
CA ASP A 28 22.87 -12.59 5.86
C ASP A 28 23.79 -12.36 4.66
N MET A 29 23.56 -11.31 3.88
CA MET A 29 24.47 -10.88 2.80
C MET A 29 25.85 -10.49 3.34
N ALA A 30 25.89 -9.75 4.45
CA ALA A 30 27.15 -9.38 5.11
C ALA A 30 27.90 -10.62 5.63
N LEU A 31 27.17 -11.58 6.20
CA LEU A 31 27.74 -12.86 6.64
C LEU A 31 28.28 -13.69 5.46
N ALA A 32 27.51 -13.81 4.38
CA ALA A 32 27.93 -14.49 3.16
C ALA A 32 29.19 -13.84 2.55
N ARG A 33 29.28 -12.50 2.59
CA ARG A 33 30.47 -11.75 2.17
C ARG A 33 31.69 -12.10 3.03
N SER A 34 31.54 -12.11 4.36
CA SER A 34 32.64 -12.44 5.28
C SER A 34 33.17 -13.87 5.09
N ARG A 35 32.30 -14.78 4.62
CA ARG A 35 32.62 -16.19 4.35
C ARG A 35 33.05 -16.47 2.90
N GLY A 36 33.14 -15.44 2.04
CA GLY A 36 33.49 -15.62 0.62
C GLY A 36 32.43 -16.37 -0.21
N GLN A 37 31.19 -16.45 0.27
CA GLN A 37 30.11 -17.20 -0.38
C GLN A 37 29.43 -16.35 -1.47
N MET A 38 30.12 -16.17 -2.61
CA MET A 38 29.67 -15.29 -3.68
C MET A 38 28.32 -15.67 -4.30
N LEU A 39 28.05 -16.97 -4.50
CA LEU A 39 26.76 -17.43 -5.04
C LEU A 39 25.62 -17.15 -4.07
N ARG A 40 25.80 -17.51 -2.78
CA ARG A 40 24.80 -17.27 -1.74
C ARG A 40 24.50 -15.78 -1.57
N ARG A 41 25.53 -14.92 -1.68
CA ARG A 41 25.36 -13.46 -1.66
C ARG A 41 24.48 -12.97 -2.81
N ARG A 42 24.62 -13.56 -4.00
CA ARG A 42 23.82 -13.21 -5.16
C ARG A 42 22.35 -13.61 -4.96
N GLU A 43 22.10 -14.84 -4.52
CA GLU A 43 20.75 -15.33 -4.21
C GLU A 43 20.06 -14.42 -3.19
N LEU A 44 20.73 -14.10 -2.08
CA LEU A 44 20.20 -13.18 -1.06
C LEU A 44 19.92 -11.77 -1.60
N GLY A 45 20.71 -11.29 -2.58
CA GLY A 45 20.45 -10.02 -3.25
C GLY A 45 19.22 -10.05 -4.16
N GLU A 46 18.99 -11.17 -4.85
CA GLU A 46 17.78 -11.39 -5.66
C GLU A 46 16.54 -11.52 -4.75
N GLU A 47 16.66 -12.21 -3.61
CA GLU A 47 15.62 -12.29 -2.57
C GLU A 47 15.28 -10.90 -1.99
N LEU A 48 16.31 -10.08 -1.71
CA LEU A 48 16.13 -8.71 -1.21
C LEU A 48 15.42 -7.81 -2.23
N ALA A 49 15.81 -7.88 -3.50
CA ALA A 49 15.15 -7.11 -4.56
C ALA A 49 13.67 -7.52 -4.74
N ALA A 50 13.37 -8.81 -4.66
CA ALA A 50 11.99 -9.31 -4.72
C ALA A 50 11.17 -8.86 -3.50
N LEU A 51 11.76 -8.83 -2.31
CA LEU A 51 11.12 -8.32 -1.11
C LEU A 51 10.82 -6.83 -1.23
N GLN A 52 11.80 -6.02 -1.63
CA GLN A 52 11.64 -4.58 -1.83
C GLN A 52 10.51 -4.25 -2.81
N ALA A 53 10.40 -5.01 -3.92
CA ALA A 53 9.32 -4.83 -4.89
C ALA A 53 7.93 -5.11 -4.28
N ARG A 54 7.79 -6.17 -3.47
CA ARG A 54 6.53 -6.47 -2.75
C ARG A 54 6.22 -5.42 -1.70
N CYS A 55 7.22 -4.97 -0.95
CA CYS A 55 7.07 -3.95 0.07
C CYS A 55 6.70 -2.59 -0.51
N ALA A 56 7.30 -2.20 -1.64
CA ALA A 56 6.91 -0.98 -2.37
C ALA A 56 5.45 -1.04 -2.87
N ALA A 57 4.96 -2.22 -3.25
CA ALA A 57 3.56 -2.44 -3.61
C ALA A 57 2.60 -2.39 -2.40
N LEU A 58 3.10 -2.46 -1.16
CA LEU A 58 2.36 -2.32 0.09
C LEU A 58 2.41 -0.88 0.67
N VAL A 59 3.37 -0.07 0.22
CA VAL A 59 3.45 1.37 0.53
C VAL A 59 2.38 2.28 -0.14
N PRO A 60 1.54 1.89 -1.14
CA PRO A 60 0.57 2.81 -1.70
C PRO A 60 -0.60 3.11 -0.75
N VAL A 61 -0.62 2.55 0.47
CA VAL A 61 -1.62 2.86 1.49
C VAL A 61 -1.62 4.35 1.85
N GLN A 62 -0.47 5.02 1.89
CA GLN A 62 -0.42 6.46 2.14
C GLN A 62 -0.97 7.29 0.96
N GLY A 63 -0.68 6.87 -0.28
CA GLY A 63 -1.22 7.50 -1.48
C GLY A 63 -2.71 7.22 -1.69
N ARG A 64 -3.20 6.06 -1.27
CA ARG A 64 -4.61 5.68 -1.35
C ARG A 64 -5.44 6.39 -0.29
N ALA A 65 -4.98 6.43 0.96
CA ALA A 65 -5.68 7.11 2.06
C ALA A 65 -5.82 8.62 1.76
N ALA A 66 -4.74 9.28 1.34
CA ALA A 66 -4.79 10.70 0.96
C ALA A 66 -5.72 10.98 -0.23
N ARG A 67 -5.80 10.06 -1.21
CA ARG A 67 -6.75 10.16 -2.32
C ARG A 67 -8.20 9.98 -1.86
N ILE A 68 -8.46 9.04 -0.94
CA ILE A 68 -9.79 8.83 -0.36
C ILE A 68 -10.23 10.09 0.40
N GLU A 69 -9.38 10.62 1.28
CA GLU A 69 -9.68 11.83 2.06
C GLU A 69 -9.98 13.03 1.15
N LYS A 70 -9.18 13.21 0.08
CA LYS A 70 -9.43 14.25 -0.93
C LYS A 70 -10.80 14.08 -1.59
N LEU A 71 -11.13 12.88 -2.04
CA LEU A 71 -12.43 12.59 -2.68
C LEU A 71 -13.60 12.79 -1.71
N GLU A 72 -13.44 12.41 -0.44
CA GLU A 72 -14.46 12.64 0.59
C GLU A 72 -14.70 14.13 0.84
N GLN A 73 -13.64 14.93 0.87
CA GLN A 73 -13.75 16.38 1.00
C GLN A 73 -14.43 17.00 -0.23
N GLU A 74 -14.08 16.56 -1.44
CA GLU A 74 -14.74 17.00 -2.67
C GLU A 74 -16.24 16.68 -2.66
N ILE A 75 -16.64 15.48 -2.23
CA ILE A 75 -18.06 15.10 -2.11
C ILE A 75 -18.79 16.01 -1.12
N ARG A 76 -18.18 16.34 0.03
CA ARG A 76 -18.79 17.25 1.01
C ARG A 76 -19.01 18.64 0.42
N THR A 77 -18.03 19.16 -0.32
CA THR A 77 -18.14 20.45 -1.01
C THR A 77 -19.26 20.44 -2.05
N LEU A 78 -19.28 19.43 -2.92
CA LEU A 78 -20.29 19.32 -3.98
C LEU A 78 -21.71 19.20 -3.42
N ARG A 79 -21.89 18.52 -2.28
CA ARG A 79 -23.20 18.45 -1.60
C ARG A 79 -23.65 19.82 -1.10
N ALA A 80 -22.75 20.58 -0.46
CA ALA A 80 -23.08 21.92 0.01
C ALA A 80 -23.39 22.89 -1.15
N GLU A 81 -22.71 22.73 -2.29
CA GLU A 81 -23.01 23.49 -3.51
C GLU A 81 -24.37 23.12 -4.09
N LEU A 82 -24.72 21.83 -4.10
CA LEU A 82 -26.03 21.36 -4.53
C LEU A 82 -27.14 21.92 -3.64
N ASP A 83 -27.00 21.82 -2.32
CA ASP A 83 -27.99 22.32 -1.36
C ASP A 83 -28.27 23.82 -1.58
N ARG A 84 -27.22 24.61 -1.80
CA ARG A 84 -27.34 26.04 -2.12
C ARG A 84 -28.07 26.29 -3.43
N ALA A 85 -27.74 25.53 -4.48
CA ALA A 85 -28.41 25.66 -5.79
C ALA A 85 -29.90 25.29 -5.68
N GLU A 86 -30.24 24.27 -4.89
CA GLU A 86 -31.61 23.87 -4.63
C GLU A 86 -32.39 24.91 -3.82
N GLU A 87 -31.76 25.58 -2.85
CA GLU A 87 -32.37 26.71 -2.15
C GLU A 87 -32.64 27.90 -3.06
N GLN A 88 -31.67 28.25 -3.93
CA GLN A 88 -31.87 29.29 -4.93
C GLN A 88 -33.05 28.96 -5.86
N LEU A 89 -33.14 27.70 -6.31
CA LEU A 89 -34.27 27.24 -7.12
C LEU A 89 -35.60 27.34 -6.37
N ARG A 90 -35.63 27.00 -5.07
CA ARG A 90 -36.83 27.12 -4.24
C ARG A 90 -37.27 28.57 -4.08
N SER A 91 -36.34 29.50 -3.82
CA SER A 91 -36.63 30.94 -3.71
C SER A 91 -37.26 31.47 -4.99
N LEU A 92 -36.65 31.20 -6.14
CA LEU A 92 -37.14 31.64 -7.46
C LEU A 92 -38.52 31.07 -7.79
N LYS A 93 -38.79 29.81 -7.39
CA LYS A 93 -40.12 29.20 -7.55
C LYS A 93 -41.16 29.82 -6.63
N SER A 94 -40.80 30.22 -5.41
CA SER A 94 -41.72 30.89 -4.49
C SER A 94 -41.95 32.38 -4.79
N GLU A 95 -41.02 33.02 -5.52
CA GLU A 95 -41.11 34.42 -5.95
C GLU A 95 -41.85 34.58 -7.29
N SER A 96 -42.14 33.48 -7.99
CA SER A 96 -42.99 33.50 -9.18
C SER A 96 -44.46 33.69 -8.75
N PRO A 97 -45.18 34.69 -9.28
CA PRO A 97 -46.54 35.06 -8.85
C PRO A 97 -47.61 34.00 -9.17
#